data_AF-A0A7X5QQN7-F1
#
_entry.id   AF-A0A7X5QQN7-F1
#
_cell.length_a   1.000
_cell.length_b   1.000
_cell.length_c   1.000
_cell.angle_alpha   90.00
_cell.angle_beta   90.00
_cell.angle_gamma   90.00
#
_symmetry.space_group_name_H-M   'P 1'
#
loop_
_entity.id
_entity.type
_entity.pdbx_description
1 polymer ?
#
loop_
_entity_poly.entity_id
_entity_poly.type
_entity_poly.pdbx_seq_one_letter_code
_entity_poly.pdbx_strand_id
1 'polypeptide(L)' 'MKKIVAHVFGDRSGKTLEKLLALLSPFDVRFYCTDDFSPYNRRHPEEKHIVGKYFTPNVSKEPT' A
#
# COMPACT_ATOMS: atom_id res chain seq x y z
N MET A 1 -20.82 0.92 -7.84
CA MET A 1 -20.34 1.73 -6.68
C MET A 1 -18.91 1.35 -6.35
N LYS A 2 -18.03 2.33 -6.13
CA LYS A 2 -16.64 2.09 -5.65
C LYS A 2 -16.65 2.02 -4.13
N LYS A 3 -16.10 0.94 -3.54
CA LYS A 3 -15.90 0.82 -2.09
C LYS A 3 -14.42 1.05 -1.79
N ILE A 4 -14.15 1.80 -0.72
CA ILE A 4 -12.81 2.10 -0.24
C ILE A 4 -12.71 1.57 1.20
N VAL A 5 -11.66 0.82 1.48
CA VAL A 5 -11.34 0.32 2.82
C VAL A 5 -10.00 0.90 3.22
N ALA A 6 -9.93 1.47 4.43
CA ALA A 6 -8.70 1.98 5.01
C ALA A 6 -8.41 1.23 6.31
N HIS A 7 -7.14 0.95 6.56
CA HIS A 7 -6.68 0.31 7.79
C HIS A 7 -5.44 1.03 8.29
N VAL A 8 -5.34 1.20 9.61
CA VAL A 8 -4.16 1.77 10.26
C VAL A 8 -3.38 0.61 10.87
N PHE A 9 -2.12 0.52 10.47
CA PHE A 9 -1.17 -0.39 11.06
C PHE A 9 -0.22 0.38 11.98
N GLY A 10 0.37 -0.32 12.97
CA GLY A 10 1.36 0.25 13.88
C GLY A 10 2.69 0.58 13.19
N ASP A 11 3.81 0.38 13.88
CA ASP A 11 5.13 0.80 13.38
C ASP A 11 5.49 0.21 12.02
N ARG A 12 6.30 0.94 11.25
CA ARG A 12 6.83 0.53 9.95
C ARG A 12 7.87 -0.59 10.10
N SER A 13 7.40 -1.82 10.28
CA SER A 13 8.24 -3.01 10.53
C SER A 13 7.87 -4.20 9.64
N GLY A 14 8.76 -5.18 9.54
CA GLY A 14 8.48 -6.43 8.81
C GLY A 14 7.29 -7.22 9.40
N LYS A 15 7.10 -7.20 10.72
CA LYS A 15 5.94 -7.81 11.39
C LYS A 15 4.64 -7.13 10.98
N THR A 16 4.67 -5.81 10.83
CA THR A 16 3.52 -5.03 10.36
C THR A 16 3.20 -5.34 8.90
N LEU A 17 4.22 -5.52 8.06
CA LEU A 17 4.06 -5.96 6.68
C LEU A 17 3.41 -7.36 6.61
N GLU A 18 3.84 -8.32 7.43
CA GLU A 18 3.18 -9.65 7.51
C GLU A 18 1.69 -9.55 7.83
N LYS A 19 1.30 -8.69 8.78
CA LYS A 19 -0.11 -8.47 9.13
C LYS A 19 -0.90 -7.89 7.96
N LEU A 20 -0.32 -6.94 7.23
CA LEU A 20 -0.93 -6.38 6.02
C LEU A 20 -1.14 -7.47 4.96
N LEU A 21 -0.12 -8.29 4.69
CA LEU A 21 -0.23 -9.36 3.68
C LEU A 21 -1.27 -10.42 4.07
N ALA A 22 -1.33 -10.79 5.35
CA ALA A 22 -2.36 -11.70 5.85
C ALA A 22 -3.78 -11.13 5.66
N LEU A 23 -3.96 -9.83 5.95
CA LEU A 23 -5.25 -9.15 5.74
C LEU A 23 -5.65 -9.14 4.26
N LEU A 24 -4.68 -9.01 3.35
CA LEU A 24 -4.93 -8.95 1.91
C LEU A 24 -5.08 -10.33 1.25
N SER A 25 -4.66 -11.41 1.91
CA SER A 25 -4.69 -12.78 1.35
C SER A 25 -6.04 -13.25 0.78
N PRO A 26 -7.23 -12.84 1.30
CA PRO A 26 -8.50 -13.24 0.73
C PRO A 26 -8.92 -12.43 -0.51
N PHE A 27 -8.20 -11.36 -0.85
CA PHE A 27 -8.54 -10.47 -1.95
C PHE A 27 -7.77 -10.82 -3.23
N ASP A 28 -8.46 -10.79 -4.36
CA ASP A 28 -7.83 -10.85 -5.68
C ASP A 28 -7.29 -9.46 -6.09
N VAL A 29 -6.13 -9.08 -5.52
CA VAL A 29 -5.51 -7.77 -5.74
C VAL A 29 -4.77 -7.72 -7.07
N ARG A 30 -5.23 -6.87 -7.99
CA ARG A 30 -4.64 -6.72 -9.33
C ARG A 30 -3.29 -6.00 -9.34
N PHE A 31 -3.14 -4.95 -8.52
CA PHE A 31 -1.90 -4.17 -8.42
C PHE A 31 -1.81 -3.54 -7.03
N TYR A 32 -0.58 -3.27 -6.61
CA TYR A 32 -0.26 -2.60 -5.36
C TYR A 32 0.34 -1.24 -5.66
N CYS A 33 -0.17 -0.20 -5.00
CA CYS A 33 0.49 1.10 -4.96
C CYS A 33 1.28 1.17 -3.66
N THR A 34 2.60 1.09 -3.74
CA THR A 34 3.48 1.13 -2.55
C THR A 34 4.44 2.30 -2.64
N ASP A 35 4.97 2.72 -1.50
CA ASP A 35 6.22 3.48 -1.50
C ASP A 35 7.39 2.53 -1.81
N ASP A 36 8.56 3.09 -2.13
CA ASP A 36 9.77 2.34 -2.49
C ASP A 36 10.44 1.70 -1.24
N PHE A 37 9.63 1.09 -0.37
CA PHE A 37 10.11 0.44 0.82
C PHE A 37 10.66 -0.95 0.48
N SER A 38 11.97 -1.11 0.62
CA SER A 38 12.70 -2.34 0.28
C SER A 38 12.05 -3.67 0.71
N PRO A 39 11.39 -3.78 1.89
CA PRO A 39 10.69 -5.01 2.28
C PRO A 39 9.52 -5.45 1.38
N TYR A 40 8.87 -4.54 0.63
CA TYR A 40 7.86 -4.93 -0.34
C TYR A 40 8.47 -5.79 -1.46
N ASN A 41 9.59 -5.35 -2.04
CA ASN A 41 10.25 -6.03 -3.17
C ASN A 41 10.76 -7.44 -2.79
N ARG A 42 11.06 -7.69 -1.51
CA ARG A 42 11.51 -9.01 -1.04
C ARG A 42 10.35 -10.00 -0.84
N ARG A 43 9.17 -9.51 -0.47
CA ARG A 43 8.03 -10.35 -0.05
C ARG A 43 6.90 -10.38 -1.07
N HIS A 44 6.96 -9.53 -2.09
CA HIS A 44 6.09 -9.51 -3.26
C HIS A 44 6.91 -9.34 -4.54
N PRO A 45 6.58 -10.04 -5.64
CA PRO A 45 7.24 -9.84 -6.93
C PRO A 45 7.03 -8.42 -7.46
N GLU A 46 8.09 -7.80 -7.95
CA GLU A 46 8.14 -6.41 -8.44
C GLU A 46 7.08 -6.11 -9.52
N GLU A 47 6.69 -7.11 -10.31
CA GLU A 47 5.75 -6.99 -11.43
C GLU A 47 4.34 -6.50 -11.03
N LYS A 48 3.97 -6.56 -9.75
CA LYS A 48 2.65 -6.10 -9.26
C LYS A 48 2.68 -4.73 -8.56
N HIS A 49 3.86 -4.09 -8.48
CA HIS A 49 4.04 -2.84 -7.74
C HIS A 49 4.10 -1.64 -8.67
N ILE A 50 3.25 -0.66 -8.40
CA ILE A 50 3.33 0.68 -8.98
C ILE A 50 3.93 1.58 -7.91
N VAL A 51 5.23 1.88 -8.05
CA VAL A 51 5.94 2.79 -7.16
C VAL A 51 5.76 4.23 -7.64
N GLY A 52 5.45 5.14 -6.73
CA GLY A 52 5.31 6.57 -7.02
C GLY A 52 3.95 7.13 -6.65
N LYS A 53 3.64 8.34 -7.15
CA LYS A 53 2.48 9.14 -6.71
C LYS A 53 1.30 9.17 -7.70
N TYR A 54 1.32 8.33 -8.74
CA TYR A 54 0.31 8.34 -9.82
C TYR A 54 -1.14 8.32 -9.32
N PHE A 55 -1.41 7.60 -8.23
CA PHE A 55 -2.74 7.46 -7.64
C PHE A 55 -2.93 8.23 -6.32
N THR A 56 -1.95 9.03 -5.92
CA THR A 56 -2.07 9.86 -4.71
C THR A 56 -2.78 11.15 -5.09
N PRO A 57 -3.94 11.48 -4.48
CA PRO A 57 -4.54 12.79 -4.68
C PRO A 57 -3.56 13.89 -4.28
N ASN A 58 -3.40 14.91 -5.11
CA ASN A 58 -2.66 16.11 -4.74
C ASN A 58 -3.46 16.86 -3.69
N VAL A 59 -3.12 16.67 -2.42
CA VAL A 59 -3.70 17.46 -1.33
C VAL A 59 -2.93 18.77 -1.28
N SER A 60 -3.34 19.76 -2.06
CA SER A 60 -2.94 21.15 -1.81
C SER A 60 -3.55 21.58 -0.48
N LYS A 61 -2.72 21.90 0.50
CA LYS A 61 -3.20 22.64 1.67
C LYS A 61 -3.55 24.04 1.17
N GLU A 62 -4.83 24.40 1.18
CA GLU A 62 -5.22 25.80 1.10
C GLU A 62 -4.51 26.55 2.24
N PRO A 63 -3.77 27.65 1.97
CA PRO A 63 -3.24 28.48 3.04
C PRO A 63 -4.42 29.23 3.68
N THR A 64 -4.72 28.88 4.94
CA THR A 64 -5.41 29.79 5.88
C THR A 64 -4.55 31.00 6.15
#